data_AF-A0A3D5N6B7-F1
#
_entry.id   AF-A0A3D5N6B7-F1
#
_cell.length_a   1.000
_cell.length_b   1.000
_cell.length_c   1.000
_cell.angle_alpha   90.00
_cell.angle_beta   90.00
_cell.angle_gamma   90.00
#
_symmetry.space_group_name_H-M   'P 1'
#
loop_
_entity.id
_entity.type
_entity.pdbx_description
1 polymer ?
#
loop_
_entity_poly.entity_id
_entity_poly.type
_entity_poly.pdbx_seq_one_letter_code
_entity_poly.pdbx_strand_id
1 'polypeptide(L)'
;MSHDYAAILEQIADHVAKEDFGDARKADYIPALSDVPDDHFAMVICDTDGKEFTIGQADQSFSIQSISKMFALVLAQRAHGDQLWQAVRREPSGSAFNSLILLEQENGIPRNPFINAGAIRVADLITSRYANPDRSVAEFLGQLCGNPDIRVDNTVYLSEDQHGDRNRAIAYLMKSFGKLDNPVEDVVRAYFKQCSVAMTAREMARASFFLANKGVGIDGQTVIPPEETRRINALMLTCGMY
;
A
#
# COMPACT_ATOMS: atom_id res chain seq x y z
N MET A 1 -1.86 -33.02 -1.86
CA MET A 1 -3.29 -32.90 -2.20
C MET A 1 -3.47 -31.55 -2.88
N SER A 2 -4.00 -31.51 -4.10
CA SER A 2 -4.35 -30.23 -4.72
C SER A 2 -5.62 -29.75 -4.04
N HIS A 3 -5.60 -28.56 -3.43
CA HIS A 3 -6.78 -27.95 -2.86
C HIS A 3 -7.67 -27.43 -3.99
N ASP A 4 -8.97 -27.66 -3.90
CA ASP A 4 -9.94 -27.08 -4.83
C ASP A 4 -10.21 -25.63 -4.43
N TYR A 5 -9.30 -24.73 -4.82
CA TYR A 5 -9.42 -23.31 -4.49
C TYR A 5 -10.68 -22.67 -5.09
N ALA A 6 -11.20 -23.18 -6.22
CA ALA A 6 -12.43 -22.66 -6.80
C ALA A 6 -13.63 -22.94 -5.87
N ALA A 7 -13.79 -24.19 -5.42
CA ALA A 7 -14.84 -24.57 -4.49
C ALA A 7 -14.73 -23.83 -3.13
N ILE A 8 -13.51 -23.61 -2.64
CA ILE A 8 -13.28 -22.84 -1.40
C ILE A 8 -13.68 -21.37 -1.57
N LEU A 9 -13.31 -20.75 -2.68
CA LEU A 9 -13.67 -19.35 -2.97
C LEU A 9 -15.20 -19.20 -3.09
N GLU A 10 -15.87 -20.13 -3.76
CA GLU A 10 -17.34 -20.18 -3.85
C GLU A 10 -17.97 -20.30 -2.45
N GLN A 11 -17.48 -21.22 -1.61
CA GLN A 11 -17.98 -21.39 -0.25
C GLN A 11 -17.83 -20.10 0.58
N ILE A 12 -16.69 -19.40 0.48
CA ILE A 12 -16.47 -18.14 1.20
C ILE A 12 -17.38 -17.04 0.66
N ALA A 13 -17.50 -16.91 -0.66
CA ALA A 13 -18.37 -15.90 -1.28
C ALA A 13 -19.84 -16.11 -0.87
N ASP A 14 -20.31 -17.36 -0.86
CA ASP A 14 -21.65 -17.72 -0.41
C ASP A 14 -21.90 -17.41 1.07
N HIS A 15 -20.87 -17.54 1.91
CA HIS A 15 -20.97 -17.19 3.31
C HIS A 15 -21.01 -15.67 3.49
N VAL A 16 -20.10 -14.93 2.86
CA VAL A 16 -20.04 -13.47 2.88
C VAL A 16 -21.36 -12.85 2.38
N ALA A 17 -21.94 -13.38 1.31
CA ALA A 17 -23.20 -12.87 0.74
C ALA A 17 -24.42 -13.05 1.67
N LYS A 18 -24.33 -13.94 2.66
CA LYS A 18 -25.41 -14.22 3.63
C LYS A 18 -25.17 -13.59 4.99
N GLU A 19 -23.95 -13.11 5.25
CA GLU A 19 -23.55 -12.54 6.53
C GLU A 19 -24.09 -11.11 6.66
N ASP A 20 -24.66 -10.79 7.82
CA ASP A 20 -24.99 -9.41 8.16
C ASP A 20 -23.78 -8.76 8.84
N PHE A 21 -23.08 -7.90 8.10
CA PHE A 21 -21.93 -7.16 8.61
C PHE A 21 -22.31 -6.01 9.56
N GLY A 22 -23.59 -5.85 9.91
CA GLY A 22 -24.08 -4.98 10.98
C GLY A 22 -23.67 -3.51 10.81
N ASP A 23 -22.78 -3.05 11.70
CA ASP A 23 -22.29 -1.66 11.77
C ASP A 23 -21.16 -1.35 10.77
N ALA A 24 -20.84 -2.25 9.84
CA ALA A 24 -19.82 -1.99 8.82
C ALA A 24 -20.13 -0.70 8.03
N ARG A 25 -19.12 0.17 7.91
CA ARG A 25 -19.20 1.42 7.15
C ARG A 25 -18.08 1.47 6.11
N LYS A 26 -18.40 1.95 4.92
CA LYS A 26 -17.40 2.38 3.94
C LYS A 26 -16.57 3.52 4.50
N ALA A 27 -15.37 3.68 3.97
CA ALA A 27 -14.60 4.90 4.19
C ALA A 27 -15.35 6.11 3.60
N ASP A 28 -15.57 7.13 4.42
CA ASP A 28 -16.34 8.33 4.09
C ASP A 28 -15.56 9.63 4.35
N TYR A 29 -14.27 9.53 4.71
CA TYR A 29 -13.42 10.68 5.00
C TYR A 29 -13.10 11.52 3.76
N ILE A 30 -13.35 10.98 2.55
CA ILE A 30 -13.34 11.72 1.29
C ILE A 30 -14.54 11.34 0.40
N PRO A 31 -15.10 12.31 -0.37
CA PRO A 31 -16.23 12.06 -1.27
C PRO A 31 -16.00 10.92 -2.27
N ALA A 32 -14.80 10.84 -2.85
CA ALA A 32 -14.50 9.83 -3.86
C ALA A 32 -14.59 8.37 -3.33
N LEU A 33 -14.48 8.15 -2.02
CA LEU A 33 -14.67 6.83 -1.40
C LEU A 33 -16.10 6.60 -0.90
N SER A 34 -16.74 7.65 -0.38
CA SER A 34 -18.14 7.53 0.08
C SER A 34 -19.09 7.14 -1.05
N ASP A 35 -18.80 7.58 -2.26
CA ASP A 35 -19.64 7.40 -3.45
C ASP A 35 -19.49 6.02 -4.11
N VAL A 36 -18.50 5.22 -3.69
CA VAL A 36 -18.28 3.86 -4.22
C VAL A 36 -19.43 2.94 -3.78
N PRO A 37 -20.07 2.16 -4.68
CA PRO A 37 -21.09 1.17 -4.29
C PRO A 37 -20.59 0.19 -3.22
N ASP A 38 -21.47 -0.19 -2.28
CA ASP A 38 -21.19 -1.13 -1.19
C ASP A 38 -21.50 -2.60 -1.53
N ASP A 39 -21.90 -2.88 -2.76
CA ASP A 39 -22.23 -4.20 -3.28
C ASP A 39 -21.06 -4.88 -4.02
N HIS A 40 -19.86 -4.29 -3.95
CA HIS A 40 -18.68 -4.84 -4.59
C HIS A 40 -17.96 -5.87 -3.71
N PHE A 41 -17.67 -7.04 -4.28
CA PHE A 41 -16.91 -8.09 -3.62
C PHE A 41 -16.06 -8.86 -4.64
N ALA A 42 -14.82 -9.14 -4.27
CA ALA A 42 -13.92 -9.96 -5.06
C ALA A 42 -12.89 -10.68 -4.19
N MET A 43 -12.50 -11.88 -4.62
CA MET A 43 -11.33 -12.58 -4.09
C MET A 43 -10.50 -13.15 -5.23
N VAL A 44 -9.19 -13.05 -5.10
CA VAL A 44 -8.23 -13.63 -6.04
C VAL A 44 -7.13 -14.35 -5.27
N ILE A 45 -6.88 -15.60 -5.64
CA ILE A 45 -5.72 -16.38 -5.21
C ILE A 45 -4.80 -16.50 -6.42
N CYS A 46 -3.53 -16.11 -6.26
CA CYS A 46 -2.45 -16.49 -7.14
C CYS A 46 -1.55 -17.46 -6.38
N ASP A 47 -1.60 -18.75 -6.71
CA ASP A 47 -0.72 -19.74 -6.07
C ASP A 47 0.73 -19.63 -6.56
N THR A 48 1.67 -20.27 -5.87
CA THR A 48 3.12 -20.20 -6.18
C THR A 48 3.51 -20.75 -7.55
N ASP A 49 2.62 -21.48 -8.22
CA ASP A 49 2.82 -21.95 -9.60
C ASP A 49 2.32 -20.91 -10.63
N GLY A 50 1.81 -19.77 -10.17
CA GLY A 50 1.28 -18.69 -11.00
C GLY A 50 -0.16 -18.93 -11.46
N LYS A 51 -0.86 -19.93 -10.91
CA LYS A 51 -2.25 -20.20 -11.27
C LYS A 51 -3.17 -19.27 -10.48
N GLU A 52 -4.12 -18.69 -11.20
CA GLU A 52 -5.11 -17.79 -10.63
C GLU A 52 -6.46 -18.46 -10.44
N PHE A 53 -7.08 -18.16 -9.30
CA PHE A 53 -8.44 -18.55 -8.96
C PHE A 53 -9.17 -17.30 -8.49
N THR A 54 -10.34 -17.02 -9.06
CA THR A 54 -11.03 -15.75 -8.85
C THR A 54 -12.52 -15.93 -8.66
N ILE A 55 -13.14 -15.07 -7.85
CA ILE A 55 -14.59 -14.96 -7.70
C ILE A 55 -14.99 -13.49 -7.52
N GLY A 56 -16.21 -13.14 -7.89
CA GLY A 56 -16.75 -11.77 -7.78
C GLY A 56 -16.21 -10.81 -8.85
N GLN A 57 -16.26 -9.51 -8.58
CA GLN A 57 -15.81 -8.45 -9.49
C GLN A 57 -14.27 -8.27 -9.47
N ALA A 58 -13.53 -9.36 -9.72
CA ALA A 58 -12.06 -9.39 -9.58
C ALA A 58 -11.31 -8.43 -10.52
N ASP A 59 -11.94 -8.02 -11.61
CA ASP A 59 -11.39 -7.15 -12.65
C ASP A 59 -11.93 -5.71 -12.57
N GLN A 60 -12.64 -5.37 -11.49
CA GLN A 60 -13.06 -4.00 -11.22
C GLN A 60 -11.98 -3.24 -10.43
N SER A 61 -11.55 -2.10 -10.97
CA SER A 61 -10.50 -1.30 -10.36
C SER A 61 -11.01 -0.52 -9.14
N PHE A 62 -10.15 -0.38 -8.15
CA PHE A 62 -10.35 0.47 -6.98
C PHE A 62 -9.01 1.12 -6.59
N SER A 63 -9.08 2.21 -5.82
CA SER A 63 -7.90 2.86 -5.26
C SER A 63 -7.25 1.97 -4.21
N ILE A 64 -5.98 1.60 -4.39
CA ILE A 64 -5.30 0.64 -3.48
C ILE A 64 -4.99 1.21 -2.09
N GLN A 65 -5.13 2.53 -1.92
CA GLN A 65 -5.06 3.23 -0.65
C GLN A 65 -3.79 2.84 0.13
N SER A 66 -3.90 2.55 1.42
CA SER A 66 -2.73 2.22 2.24
C SER A 66 -2.04 0.91 1.88
N ILE A 67 -2.61 0.06 1.03
CA ILE A 67 -1.89 -1.13 0.53
C ILE A 67 -0.66 -0.68 -0.28
N SER A 68 -0.74 0.50 -0.91
CA SER A 68 0.39 1.15 -1.60
C SER A 68 1.65 1.29 -0.75
N LYS A 69 1.53 1.41 0.58
CA LYS A 69 2.66 1.57 1.51
C LYS A 69 3.66 0.43 1.39
N MET A 70 3.18 -0.80 1.20
CA MET A 70 4.01 -1.98 1.01
C MET A 70 4.85 -1.86 -0.26
N PHE A 71 4.23 -1.50 -1.38
CA PHE A 71 4.91 -1.40 -2.67
C PHE A 71 5.89 -0.23 -2.71
N ALA A 72 5.51 0.92 -2.15
CA ALA A 72 6.39 2.07 -2.03
C ALA A 72 7.60 1.77 -1.14
N LEU A 73 7.41 1.03 -0.05
CA LEU A 73 8.49 0.57 0.80
C LEU A 73 9.47 -0.32 0.04
N VAL A 74 8.96 -1.27 -0.76
CA VAL A 74 9.79 -2.14 -1.59
C VAL A 74 10.53 -1.34 -2.66
N LEU A 75 9.88 -0.38 -3.32
CA LEU A 75 10.52 0.50 -4.29
C LEU A 75 11.64 1.33 -3.64
N ALA A 76 11.39 1.90 -2.45
CA ALA A 76 12.39 2.65 -1.70
C ALA A 76 13.56 1.77 -1.24
N GLN A 77 13.29 0.54 -0.76
CA GLN A 77 14.32 -0.44 -0.40
C GLN A 77 15.21 -0.76 -1.61
N ARG A 78 14.64 -0.96 -2.80
CA ARG A 78 15.43 -1.18 -4.03
C ARG A 78 16.32 0.01 -4.38
N ALA A 79 15.88 1.22 -4.07
CA ALA A 79 16.58 2.44 -4.45
C ALA A 79 17.65 2.87 -3.45
N HIS A 80 17.43 2.62 -2.14
CA HIS A 80 18.25 3.11 -1.04
C HIS A 80 18.95 2.02 -0.21
N GLY A 81 18.55 0.75 -0.39
CA GLY A 81 19.06 -0.36 0.41
C GLY A 81 18.86 -0.13 1.91
N ASP A 82 19.85 -0.53 2.71
CA ASP A 82 19.78 -0.44 4.17
C ASP A 82 19.66 0.99 4.73
N GLN A 83 19.97 2.03 3.94
CA GLN A 83 19.83 3.43 4.38
C GLN A 83 18.37 3.80 4.67
N LEU A 84 17.41 3.12 4.03
CA LEU A 84 15.98 3.27 4.32
C LEU A 84 15.69 3.14 5.83
N TRP A 85 16.34 2.20 6.51
CA TRP A 85 16.06 1.90 7.91
C TRP A 85 16.65 2.92 8.89
N GLN A 86 17.40 3.91 8.40
CA GLN A 86 17.78 5.10 9.18
C GLN A 86 16.67 6.15 9.18
N ALA A 87 15.81 6.15 8.16
CA ALA A 87 14.72 7.10 7.98
C ALA A 87 13.43 6.66 8.70
N VAL A 88 13.20 5.36 8.81
CA VAL A 88 12.01 4.78 9.44
C VAL A 88 12.38 3.56 10.28
N ARG A 89 11.74 3.40 11.44
CA ARG A 89 11.94 2.24 12.32
C ARG A 89 11.12 1.02 11.83
N ARG A 90 11.11 -0.03 12.65
CA ARG A 90 10.58 -1.37 12.31
C ARG A 90 9.72 -1.96 13.45
N GLU A 91 9.08 -1.10 14.23
CA GLU A 91 8.38 -1.47 15.46
C GLU A 91 6.87 -1.18 15.35
N PRO A 92 6.01 -2.04 15.93
CA PRO A 92 4.60 -1.73 16.09
C PRO A 92 4.41 -0.44 16.88
N SER A 93 3.44 0.41 16.50
CA SER A 93 3.21 1.69 17.19
C SER A 93 2.46 1.55 18.50
N GLY A 94 1.74 0.43 18.74
CA GLY A 94 0.97 0.14 19.97
C GLY A 94 -0.12 1.17 20.33
N SER A 95 -0.30 2.17 19.48
CA SER A 95 -1.15 3.35 19.62
C SER A 95 -1.70 3.70 18.23
N ALA A 96 -2.74 4.53 18.19
CA ALA A 96 -3.39 4.91 16.94
C ALA A 96 -2.37 5.32 15.87
N PHE A 97 -2.51 4.75 14.67
CA PHE A 97 -1.58 4.88 13.54
C PHE A 97 -1.27 6.32 13.09
N ASN A 98 -2.03 7.30 13.56
CA ASN A 98 -1.89 8.72 13.27
C ASN A 98 -1.60 9.58 14.53
N SER A 99 -0.91 9.02 15.53
CA SER A 99 -0.54 9.72 16.75
C SER A 99 0.59 10.72 16.51
N LEU A 100 0.26 12.02 16.51
CA LEU A 100 1.26 13.11 16.46
C LEU A 100 2.11 13.17 17.74
N ILE A 101 1.52 12.83 18.88
CA ILE A 101 2.20 12.84 20.18
C ILE A 101 3.37 11.86 20.19
N LEU A 102 3.13 10.62 19.72
CA LEU A 102 4.19 9.63 19.65
C LEU A 102 5.29 10.09 18.67
N LEU A 103 4.90 10.60 17.50
CA LEU A 103 5.86 11.09 16.52
C LEU A 103 6.75 12.23 17.06
N GLU A 104 6.17 13.13 17.84
CA GLU A 104 6.90 14.21 18.53
C GLU A 104 7.88 13.67 19.58
N GLN A 105 7.43 12.76 20.45
CA GLN A 105 8.28 12.09 21.45
C GLN A 105 9.48 11.35 20.83
N GLU A 106 9.35 10.96 19.57
CA GLU A 106 10.37 10.24 18.81
C GLU A 106 11.21 11.13 17.90
N ASN A 107 11.13 12.45 18.10
CA ASN A 107 11.86 13.45 17.33
C ASN A 107 11.60 13.32 15.83
N GLY A 108 10.34 13.07 15.46
CA GLY A 108 9.89 12.97 14.07
C GLY A 108 10.28 11.69 13.34
N ILE A 109 10.85 10.68 14.01
CA ILE A 109 11.21 9.40 13.39
C ILE A 109 10.00 8.45 13.50
N PRO A 110 9.39 8.02 12.39
CA PRO A 110 8.23 7.12 12.45
C PRO A 110 8.60 5.69 12.91
N ARG A 111 7.70 5.07 13.67
CA ARG A 111 7.87 3.70 14.22
C ARG A 111 8.00 2.60 13.18
N ASN A 112 7.27 2.71 12.08
CA ASN A 112 7.25 1.71 11.01
C ASN A 112 6.73 2.37 9.71
N PRO A 113 6.98 1.74 8.54
CA PRO A 113 6.53 2.29 7.26
C PRO A 113 5.03 2.13 6.96
N PHE A 114 4.28 1.38 7.78
CA PHE A 114 2.86 1.09 7.55
C PHE A 114 1.90 2.08 8.21
N ILE A 115 2.38 2.90 9.15
CA ILE A 115 1.69 4.11 9.63
C ILE A 115 1.88 5.28 8.66
N ASN A 116 0.99 6.29 8.69
CA ASN A 116 1.01 7.39 7.73
C ASN A 116 2.32 8.19 7.77
N ALA A 117 2.85 8.47 8.97
CA ALA A 117 4.14 9.15 9.11
C ALA A 117 5.28 8.39 8.44
N GLY A 118 5.31 7.05 8.58
CA GLY A 118 6.30 6.20 7.94
C GLY A 118 6.14 6.18 6.43
N ALA A 119 4.92 6.04 5.93
CA ALA A 119 4.63 6.07 4.51
C ALA A 119 4.99 7.41 3.85
N ILE A 120 4.73 8.54 4.52
CA ILE A 120 5.13 9.88 4.07
C ILE A 120 6.65 9.99 4.05
N ARG A 121 7.36 9.46 5.05
CA ARG A 121 8.83 9.43 5.03
C ARG A 121 9.38 8.55 3.92
N VAL A 122 8.74 7.43 3.62
CA VAL A 122 9.08 6.59 2.46
C VAL A 122 8.84 7.35 1.14
N ALA A 123 7.73 8.05 1.02
CA ALA A 123 7.43 8.88 -0.16
C ALA A 123 8.47 9.99 -0.37
N ASP A 124 9.00 10.58 0.71
CA ASP A 124 10.09 11.56 0.65
C ASP A 124 11.39 10.94 0.11
N LEU A 125 11.74 9.72 0.52
CA LEU A 125 12.89 9.01 -0.03
C LEU A 125 12.73 8.69 -1.52
N ILE A 126 11.52 8.32 -1.96
CA ILE A 126 11.22 8.12 -3.39
C ILE A 126 11.34 9.47 -4.11
N THR A 127 10.82 10.55 -3.52
CA THR A 127 10.89 11.91 -4.07
C THR A 127 12.33 12.38 -4.32
N SER A 128 13.25 12.05 -3.41
CA SER A 128 14.68 12.37 -3.58
C SER A 128 15.37 11.58 -4.69
N ARG A 129 14.81 10.44 -5.11
CA ARG A 129 15.50 9.49 -6.01
C ARG A 129 14.90 9.43 -7.41
N TYR A 130 13.62 9.73 -7.55
CA TYR A 130 12.88 9.60 -8.81
C TYR A 130 12.38 10.97 -9.26
N ALA A 131 12.62 11.32 -10.52
CA ALA A 131 12.19 12.60 -11.08
C ALA A 131 10.65 12.76 -11.11
N ASN A 132 9.92 11.64 -11.22
CA ASN A 132 8.46 11.59 -11.18
C ASN A 132 8.01 10.50 -10.19
N PRO A 133 8.00 10.79 -8.87
CA PRO A 133 7.82 9.79 -7.82
C PRO A 133 6.52 8.99 -7.94
N ASP A 134 5.44 9.69 -8.25
CA ASP A 134 4.10 9.13 -8.47
C ASP A 134 4.08 8.16 -9.65
N ARG A 135 4.66 8.58 -10.78
CA ARG A 135 4.76 7.74 -11.97
C ARG A 135 5.63 6.50 -11.70
N SER A 136 6.73 6.65 -10.96
CA SER A 136 7.61 5.52 -10.64
C SER A 136 6.94 4.45 -9.79
N VAL A 137 6.05 4.82 -8.86
CA VAL A 137 5.24 3.83 -8.10
C VAL A 137 4.25 3.11 -9.01
N ALA A 138 3.51 3.83 -9.86
CA ALA A 138 2.55 3.23 -10.77
C ALA A 138 3.23 2.32 -11.82
N GLU A 139 4.36 2.74 -12.38
CA GLU A 139 5.16 1.92 -13.30
C GLU A 139 5.73 0.68 -12.62
N PHE A 140 6.18 0.79 -11.37
CA PHE A 140 6.64 -0.36 -10.60
C PHE A 140 5.51 -1.37 -10.37
N LEU A 141 4.32 -0.91 -9.95
CA LEU A 141 3.14 -1.76 -9.82
C LEU A 141 2.77 -2.43 -11.14
N GLY A 142 2.79 -1.67 -12.24
CA GLY A 142 2.54 -2.19 -13.58
C GLY A 142 3.53 -3.27 -14.02
N GLN A 143 4.82 -3.13 -13.67
CA GLN A 143 5.81 -4.18 -13.88
C GLN A 143 5.46 -5.45 -13.07
N LEU A 144 5.09 -5.30 -11.80
CA LEU A 144 4.79 -6.44 -10.92
C LEU A 144 3.55 -7.23 -11.35
N CYS A 145 2.51 -6.56 -11.88
CA CYS A 145 1.28 -7.21 -12.32
C CYS A 145 1.21 -7.50 -13.83
N GLY A 146 2.21 -7.07 -14.60
CA GLY A 146 2.25 -7.22 -16.06
C GLY A 146 1.28 -6.29 -16.80
N ASN A 147 0.84 -5.18 -16.19
CA ASN A 147 -0.01 -4.18 -16.81
C ASN A 147 0.71 -2.82 -16.91
N PRO A 148 1.21 -2.40 -18.10
CA PRO A 148 1.86 -1.10 -18.26
C PRO A 148 0.89 0.09 -18.15
N ASP A 149 -0.42 -0.15 -18.04
CA ASP A 149 -1.48 0.86 -17.96
C ASP A 149 -1.96 1.16 -16.54
N ILE A 150 -1.26 0.68 -15.50
CA ILE A 150 -1.52 1.12 -14.12
C ILE A 150 -1.29 2.64 -14.00
N ARG A 151 -2.31 3.36 -13.53
CA ARG A 151 -2.30 4.83 -13.37
C ARG A 151 -2.90 5.24 -12.03
N VAL A 152 -2.67 6.49 -11.69
CA VAL A 152 -3.34 7.19 -10.60
C VAL A 152 -4.78 7.50 -11.03
N ASP A 153 -5.75 7.21 -10.16
CA ASP A 153 -7.09 7.75 -10.25
C ASP A 153 -7.06 9.21 -9.79
N ASN A 154 -7.19 10.13 -10.75
CA ASN A 154 -7.15 11.57 -10.48
C ASN A 154 -8.34 12.04 -9.63
N THR A 155 -9.49 11.35 -9.68
CA THR A 155 -10.66 11.71 -8.88
C THR A 155 -10.36 11.46 -7.40
N VAL A 156 -9.82 10.27 -7.10
CA VAL A 156 -9.43 9.92 -5.73
C VAL A 156 -8.27 10.79 -5.27
N TYR A 157 -7.25 11.00 -6.10
CA TYR A 157 -6.11 11.86 -5.76
C TYR A 157 -6.53 13.28 -5.40
N LEU A 158 -7.35 13.93 -6.23
CA LEU A 158 -7.80 15.30 -5.95
C LEU A 158 -8.64 15.35 -4.67
N SER A 159 -9.43 14.31 -4.42
CA SER A 159 -10.22 14.20 -3.21
C SER A 159 -9.35 14.02 -1.96
N GLU A 160 -8.32 13.17 -2.00
CA GLU A 160 -7.31 13.03 -0.94
C GLU A 160 -6.55 14.33 -0.71
N ASP A 161 -6.13 15.01 -1.79
CA ASP A 161 -5.34 16.24 -1.71
C ASP A 161 -6.11 17.37 -1.03
N GLN A 162 -7.40 17.51 -1.32
CA GLN A 162 -8.28 18.53 -0.73
C GLN A 162 -8.59 18.29 0.76
N HIS A 163 -8.56 17.04 1.22
CA HIS A 163 -8.92 16.67 2.60
C HIS A 163 -7.70 16.15 3.41
N GLY A 164 -6.50 16.38 2.89
CA GLY A 164 -5.25 15.81 3.39
C GLY A 164 -4.60 16.49 4.59
N ASP A 165 -5.31 17.37 5.32
CA ASP A 165 -4.75 18.23 6.37
C ASP A 165 -3.99 17.46 7.45
N ARG A 166 -4.51 16.30 7.85
CA ARG A 166 -3.83 15.46 8.86
C ARG A 166 -2.48 14.96 8.38
N ASN A 167 -2.38 14.55 7.12
CA ASN A 167 -1.14 14.09 6.52
C ASN A 167 -0.15 15.26 6.32
N ARG A 168 -0.66 16.45 5.97
CA ARG A 168 0.15 17.68 5.97
C ARG A 168 0.69 18.01 7.35
N ALA A 169 -0.13 17.94 8.40
CA ALA A 169 0.31 18.18 9.78
C ALA A 169 1.42 17.20 10.20
N ILE A 170 1.25 15.91 9.90
CA ILE A 170 2.28 14.89 10.13
C ILE A 170 3.58 15.24 9.38
N ALA A 171 3.48 15.63 8.10
CA ALA A 171 4.64 15.98 7.28
C ALA A 171 5.36 17.25 7.78
N TYR A 172 4.63 18.31 8.12
CA TYR A 172 5.21 19.52 8.70
C TYR A 172 5.89 19.24 10.05
N LEU A 173 5.31 18.39 10.89
CA LEU A 173 5.95 17.97 12.14
C LEU A 173 7.26 17.23 11.88
N MET A 174 7.30 16.30 10.92
CA MET A 174 8.55 15.66 10.53
C MET A 174 9.57 16.66 9.94
N LYS A 175 9.11 17.63 9.14
CA LYS A 175 9.97 18.68 8.58
C LYS A 175 10.59 19.54 9.67
N SER A 176 9.84 19.90 10.73
CA SER A 176 10.38 20.69 11.85
C SER A 176 11.48 19.96 12.64
N PHE A 177 11.50 18.63 12.60
CA PHE A 177 12.59 17.80 13.15
C PHE A 177 13.72 17.51 12.15
N GLY A 178 13.69 18.11 10.96
CA GLY A 178 14.66 17.85 9.89
C GLY A 178 14.58 16.43 9.34
N LYS A 179 13.41 15.79 9.38
CA LYS A 179 13.19 14.41 8.91
C LYS A 179 12.59 14.32 7.51
N LEU A 180 12.33 15.44 6.84
CA LEU A 180 11.96 15.47 5.43
C LEU A 180 12.99 16.26 4.64
N ASP A 181 13.49 15.68 3.56
CA ASP A 181 14.52 16.27 2.71
C ASP A 181 13.88 17.20 1.67
N ASN A 182 12.70 16.85 1.16
CA ASN A 182 11.99 17.62 0.13
C ASN A 182 10.95 18.59 0.73
N PRO A 183 10.37 19.51 -0.09
CA PRO A 183 9.25 20.34 0.32
C PRO A 183 8.03 19.48 0.73
N VAL A 184 7.33 19.89 1.79
CA VAL A 184 6.22 19.12 2.37
C VAL A 184 5.13 18.80 1.33
N GLU A 185 4.73 19.79 0.52
CA GLU A 185 3.68 19.58 -0.48
C GLU A 185 4.09 18.58 -1.58
N ASP A 186 5.37 18.54 -1.97
CA ASP A 186 5.84 17.60 -2.99
C ASP A 186 5.77 16.16 -2.46
N VAL A 187 6.22 15.96 -1.21
CA VAL A 187 6.17 14.66 -0.52
C VAL A 187 4.73 14.18 -0.33
N VAL A 188 3.87 15.07 0.17
CA VAL A 188 2.48 14.73 0.48
C VAL A 188 1.69 14.45 -0.79
N ARG A 189 1.91 15.20 -1.88
CA ARG A 189 1.31 14.90 -3.19
C ARG A 189 1.78 13.56 -3.74
N ALA A 190 3.08 13.23 -3.63
CA ALA A 190 3.59 11.93 -4.03
C ALA A 190 2.90 10.80 -3.23
N TYR A 191 2.73 10.98 -1.92
CA TYR A 191 2.02 10.04 -1.07
C TYR A 191 0.53 9.88 -1.45
N PHE A 192 -0.20 10.98 -1.70
CA PHE A 192 -1.61 10.90 -2.11
C PHE A 192 -1.79 10.23 -3.47
N LYS A 193 -0.94 10.55 -4.44
CA LYS A 193 -0.96 9.89 -5.74
C LYS A 193 -0.66 8.40 -5.64
N GLN A 194 0.31 8.02 -4.80
CA GLN A 194 0.60 6.62 -4.47
C GLN A 194 -0.65 5.91 -3.91
N CYS A 195 -1.35 6.51 -2.94
CA CYS A 195 -2.58 5.93 -2.38
C CYS A 195 -3.70 5.80 -3.42
N SER A 196 -3.70 6.71 -4.40
CA SER A 196 -4.73 6.83 -5.44
C SER A 196 -4.47 5.99 -6.68
N VAL A 197 -3.44 5.12 -6.68
CA VAL A 197 -3.23 4.19 -7.80
C VAL A 197 -4.42 3.23 -7.90
N ALA A 198 -5.02 3.13 -9.09
CA ALA A 198 -6.14 2.24 -9.35
C ALA A 198 -5.64 0.86 -9.80
N MET A 199 -6.10 -0.18 -9.12
CA MET A 199 -5.81 -1.57 -9.47
C MET A 199 -7.02 -2.45 -9.23
N THR A 200 -7.11 -3.55 -9.96
CA THR A 200 -8.07 -4.63 -9.76
C THR A 200 -7.59 -5.60 -8.67
N ALA A 201 -8.50 -6.42 -8.13
CA ALA A 201 -8.12 -7.47 -7.18
C ALA A 201 -7.15 -8.49 -7.82
N ARG A 202 -7.31 -8.77 -9.13
CA ARG A 202 -6.41 -9.64 -9.89
C ARG A 202 -5.01 -9.06 -10.00
N GLU A 203 -4.90 -7.79 -10.38
CA GLU A 203 -3.61 -7.10 -10.48
C GLU A 203 -2.92 -7.02 -9.12
N MET A 204 -3.66 -6.81 -8.03
CA MET A 204 -3.15 -6.80 -6.67
C MET A 204 -2.57 -8.16 -6.25
N ALA A 205 -3.24 -9.26 -6.61
CA ALA A 205 -2.74 -10.61 -6.34
C ALA A 205 -1.44 -10.88 -7.10
N ARG A 206 -1.35 -10.49 -8.38
CA ARG A 206 -0.11 -10.60 -9.17
C ARG A 206 0.99 -9.72 -8.61
N ALA A 207 0.67 -8.46 -8.30
CA ALA A 207 1.65 -7.50 -7.82
C ALA A 207 2.26 -7.93 -6.48
N SER A 208 1.47 -8.58 -5.61
CA SER A 208 1.94 -9.07 -4.31
C SER A 208 2.55 -10.48 -4.36
N PHE A 209 2.51 -11.16 -5.50
CA PHE A 209 2.97 -12.55 -5.67
C PHE A 209 4.41 -12.79 -5.16
N PHE A 210 5.31 -11.84 -5.39
CA PHE A 210 6.70 -11.95 -4.96
C PHE A 210 6.86 -12.14 -3.44
N LEU A 211 5.91 -11.64 -2.63
CA LEU A 211 5.94 -11.81 -1.18
C LEU A 211 5.78 -13.28 -0.77
N ALA A 212 4.96 -14.04 -1.50
CA ALA A 212 4.79 -15.47 -1.32
C ALA A 212 5.91 -16.28 -1.99
N ASN A 213 6.47 -15.74 -3.09
CA ASN A 213 7.48 -16.41 -3.90
C ASN A 213 8.92 -15.93 -3.65
N LYS A 214 9.28 -15.70 -2.38
CA LYS A 214 10.65 -15.40 -1.91
C LYS A 214 11.32 -14.24 -2.66
N GLY A 215 10.55 -13.24 -3.06
CA GLY A 215 11.03 -12.05 -3.73
C GLY A 215 11.04 -12.12 -5.25
N VAL A 216 10.54 -13.20 -5.86
CA VAL A 216 10.47 -13.36 -7.32
C VAL A 216 9.06 -13.08 -7.83
N GLY A 217 8.94 -12.13 -8.76
CA GLY A 217 7.67 -11.74 -9.38
C GLY A 217 7.07 -12.82 -10.27
N ILE A 218 5.83 -12.58 -10.72
CA ILE A 218 5.10 -13.54 -11.58
C ILE A 218 5.76 -13.71 -12.95
N ASP A 219 6.53 -12.71 -13.38
CA ASP A 219 7.34 -12.72 -14.59
C ASP A 219 8.68 -13.48 -14.42
N GLY A 220 8.94 -14.02 -13.23
CA GLY A 220 10.19 -14.72 -12.89
C GLY A 220 11.36 -13.81 -12.54
N GLN A 221 11.17 -12.48 -12.52
CA GLN A 221 12.24 -11.55 -12.16
C GLN A 221 12.34 -11.35 -10.65
N THR A 222 13.57 -11.18 -10.15
CA THR A 222 13.79 -10.83 -8.75
C THR A 222 13.34 -9.40 -8.48
N VAL A 223 12.32 -9.24 -7.64
CA VAL A 223 11.82 -7.96 -7.14
C VAL A 223 12.72 -7.45 -6.01
N ILE A 224 12.96 -8.30 -5.01
CA ILE A 224 13.85 -8.08 -3.86
C ILE A 224 14.45 -9.42 -3.41
N PRO A 225 15.59 -9.45 -2.69
CA PRO A 225 16.17 -10.68 -2.17
C PRO A 225 15.23 -11.44 -1.20
N PRO A 226 15.38 -12.77 -1.05
CA PRO A 226 14.56 -13.58 -0.14
C PRO A 226 14.61 -13.14 1.33
N GLU A 227 15.77 -12.65 1.77
CA GLU A 227 15.97 -12.14 3.14
C GLU A 227 15.18 -10.86 3.40
N GLU A 228 15.20 -9.93 2.44
CA GLU A 228 14.41 -8.70 2.49
C GLU A 228 12.92 -9.00 2.42
N THR A 229 12.52 -9.94 1.55
CA THR A 229 11.13 -10.40 1.45
C THR A 229 10.61 -10.89 2.80
N ARG A 230 11.42 -11.68 3.52
CA ARG A 230 11.07 -12.16 4.86
C ARG A 230 10.91 -11.01 5.86
N ARG A 231 11.78 -9.99 5.80
CA ARG A 231 11.69 -8.79 6.66
C ARG A 231 10.43 -7.98 6.37
N ILE A 232 10.10 -7.77 5.09
CA ILE A 232 8.88 -7.07 4.67
C ILE A 232 7.64 -7.83 5.14
N ASN A 233 7.59 -9.16 4.94
CA ASN A 233 6.48 -9.98 5.43
C ASN A 233 6.34 -9.91 6.97
N ALA A 234 7.45 -9.92 7.72
CA ALA A 234 7.42 -9.78 9.17
C ALA A 234 6.89 -8.40 9.62
N LEU A 235 7.26 -7.33 8.90
CA LEU A 235 6.72 -5.99 9.16
C LEU A 235 5.23 -5.91 8.82
N MET A 236 4.79 -6.48 7.69
CA MET A 236 3.37 -6.54 7.35
C MET A 236 2.57 -7.32 8.41
N LEU A 237 3.10 -8.45 8.88
CA LEU A 237 2.46 -9.24 9.94
C LEU A 237 2.29 -8.45 11.25
N THR A 238 3.25 -7.59 11.59
CA THR A 238 3.28 -6.91 12.88
C THR A 238 2.73 -5.48 12.85
N CYS A 239 2.67 -4.85 11.68
CA CYS A 239 2.31 -3.44 11.52
C CYS A 239 1.27 -3.19 10.41
N GLY A 240 0.91 -4.20 9.61
CA GLY A 240 0.10 -4.03 8.39
C GLY A 240 -1.41 -3.97 8.62
N MET A 241 -1.89 -4.38 9.80
CA MET A 241 -3.33 -4.44 10.15
C MET A 241 -3.79 -3.34 11.11
N TYR A 242 -2.95 -2.32 11.32
CA TYR A 242 -3.12 -1.18 12.23
C TYR A 242 -3.14 -1.49 13.73
#